data_AF-A0A9D6MA01-F1
#
_entry.id   AF-A0A9D6MA01-F1
#
_cell.length_a   1.000
_cell.length_b   1.000
_cell.length_c   1.000
_cell.angle_alpha   90.00
_cell.angle_beta   90.00
_cell.angle_gamma   90.00
#
_symmetry.space_group_name_H-M   'P 1'
#
loop_
_entity.id
_entity.type
_entity.pdbx_description
1 polymer ?
#
loop_
_entity_poly.entity_id
_entity_poly.type
_entity_poly.pdbx_seq_one_letter_code
_entity_poly.pdbx_strand_id
1 'polypeptide(L)'
;GAAYYNDLGDPRRAIEYYEQDLKIAHEIGDVMRAATTSFNLAVALANQGQRSEALHRAEYAAQIFAQIGHAQYAQQAQQLIAQIRGKKE
;
A
#
# COMPACT_ATOMS: atom_id res chain seq x y z
N GLY A 1 -23.36 10.34 5.49
CA GLY A 1 -22.28 9.34 5.52
C GLY A 1 -21.30 9.53 4.38
N ALA A 2 -20.53 10.63 4.37
CA ALA A 2 -19.44 10.85 3.41
C ALA A 2 -18.34 11.75 4.02
N ALA A 3 -18.10 11.63 5.33
CA ALA A 3 -17.23 12.54 6.07
C ALA A 3 -16.29 11.82 7.04
N TYR A 4 -15.91 10.56 6.75
CA TYR A 4 -14.98 9.81 7.62
C TYR A 4 -13.57 9.61 7.01
N TYR A 5 -13.35 10.01 5.75
CA TYR A 5 -12.05 9.83 5.08
C TYR A 5 -11.20 11.11 5.01
N ASN A 6 -11.65 12.20 5.64
CA ASN A 6 -10.91 13.47 5.74
C ASN A 6 -10.27 13.70 7.12
N ASP A 7 -10.22 12.68 7.98
CA ASP A 7 -9.46 12.73 9.22
C ASP A 7 -7.95 12.61 8.90
N LEU A 8 -7.39 13.75 8.51
CA LEU A 8 -5.96 14.08 8.49
C LEU A 8 -5.37 14.06 9.92
N GLY A 9 -5.63 13.00 10.69
CA GLY A 9 -5.37 12.97 12.13
C GLY A 9 -3.99 12.43 12.51
N ASP A 10 -3.53 11.34 11.90
CA ASP A 10 -2.16 10.85 12.11
C ASP A 10 -1.81 9.81 11.05
N PRO A 11 -0.98 10.12 10.05
CA PRO A 11 -0.60 9.13 9.04
C PRO A 11 0.17 7.96 9.68
N ARG A 12 0.66 8.10 10.91
CA ARG A 12 1.24 7.02 11.72
C ARG A 12 0.21 5.99 12.15
N ARG A 13 -0.97 6.42 12.61
CA ARG A 13 -2.05 5.50 13.00
C ARG A 13 -2.57 4.69 11.81
N ALA A 14 -2.63 5.32 10.63
CA ALA A 14 -2.99 4.62 9.41
C ALA A 14 -2.00 3.50 9.07
N ILE A 15 -0.69 3.76 9.21
CA ILE A 15 0.36 2.75 9.02
C ILE A 15 0.19 1.61 10.03
N GLU A 16 0.02 1.90 11.32
CA GLU A 16 -0.18 0.87 12.35
C GLU A 16 -1.41 0.00 12.06
N TYR A 17 -2.52 0.61 11.65
CA TYR A 17 -3.73 -0.10 11.29
C TYR A 17 -3.51 -1.04 10.10
N TYR A 18 -2.85 -0.56 9.05
CA TYR A 18 -2.55 -1.38 7.88
C TYR A 18 -1.54 -2.49 8.19
N GLU A 19 -0.58 -2.28 9.09
CA GLU A 19 0.34 -3.35 9.51
C GLU A 19 -0.37 -4.46 10.28
N GLN A 20 -1.32 -4.09 11.17
CA GLN A 20 -2.18 -5.05 11.85
C GLN A 20 -3.06 -5.82 10.87
N ASP A 21 -3.67 -5.12 9.91
CA ASP A 21 -4.50 -5.73 8.87
C ASP A 21 -3.70 -6.69 7.99
N LEU A 22 -2.48 -6.32 7.61
CA LEU A 22 -1.57 -7.16 6.83
C LEU A 22 -1.19 -8.43 7.59
N LYS A 23 -0.94 -8.33 8.90
CA LYS A 23 -0.66 -9.50 9.75
C LYS A 23 -1.86 -10.46 9.77
N ILE A 24 -3.07 -9.94 9.95
CA ILE A 24 -4.30 -10.75 9.92
C ILE A 24 -4.47 -11.40 8.54
N ALA A 25 -4.28 -10.64 7.46
CA ALA A 25 -4.36 -11.15 6.10
C ALA A 25 -3.39 -12.31 5.86
N HIS A 26 -2.17 -12.24 6.41
CA HIS A 26 -1.21 -13.35 6.38
C HIS A 26 -1.64 -14.55 7.22
N GLU A 27 -2.15 -14.32 8.43
CA GLU A 27 -2.61 -15.39 9.32
C GLU A 27 -3.76 -16.20 8.73
N ILE A 28 -4.67 -15.54 7.99
CA ILE A 28 -5.82 -16.19 7.35
C ILE A 28 -5.55 -16.63 5.90
N GLY A 29 -4.38 -16.29 5.34
CA GLY A 29 -4.01 -16.60 3.95
C GLY A 29 -4.74 -15.79 2.88
N ASP A 30 -5.28 -14.61 3.24
CA ASP A 30 -5.97 -13.72 2.31
C ASP A 30 -4.95 -12.84 1.55
N VAL A 31 -4.47 -13.39 0.43
CA VAL A 31 -3.49 -12.73 -0.44
C VAL A 31 -4.04 -11.46 -1.09
N MET A 32 -5.35 -11.38 -1.35
CA MET A 32 -5.99 -10.20 -1.95
C MET A 32 -6.00 -9.03 -0.97
N ARG A 33 -6.37 -9.31 0.28
CA ARG A 33 -6.32 -8.33 1.37
C ARG A 33 -4.89 -7.89 1.64
N ALA A 34 -3.94 -8.82 1.71
CA ALA A 34 -2.52 -8.50 1.89
C ALA A 34 -1.97 -7.56 0.81
N ALA A 35 -2.30 -7.80 -0.46
CA ALA A 35 -1.89 -6.95 -1.57
C ALA A 35 -2.50 -5.54 -1.50
N THR A 36 -3.81 -5.46 -1.24
CA THR A 36 -4.53 -4.19 -1.14
C THR A 36 -4.03 -3.35 0.02
N THR A 37 -3.85 -3.97 1.18
CA THR A 37 -3.34 -3.31 2.39
C THR A 37 -1.90 -2.83 2.21
N SER A 38 -1.06 -3.63 1.54
CA SER A 38 0.32 -3.22 1.21
C SER A 38 0.36 -2.04 0.23
N PHE A 39 -0.54 -2.00 -0.75
CA PHE A 39 -0.67 -0.85 -1.66
C PHE A 39 -1.08 0.43 -0.90
N ASN A 40 -2.05 0.33 0.01
CA ASN A 40 -2.49 1.48 0.82
C ASN A 40 -1.38 1.98 1.76
N LEU A 41 -0.61 1.06 2.37
CA LEU A 41 0.61 1.38 3.10
C LEU A 41 1.60 2.18 2.25
N ALA A 42 1.87 1.71 1.03
CA ALA A 42 2.79 2.36 0.13
C ALA A 42 2.39 3.82 -0.16
N VAL A 43 1.10 4.07 -0.40
CA VAL A 43 0.58 5.43 -0.62
C VAL A 43 0.74 6.30 0.64
N ALA A 44 0.39 5.78 1.82
CA ALA A 44 0.52 6.52 3.08
C ALA A 44 1.98 6.87 3.39
N LEU A 45 2.89 5.92 3.20
CA LEU A 45 4.33 6.09 3.40
C LEU A 45 4.94 7.07 2.39
N ALA A 46 4.51 7.01 1.11
CA ALA A 46 4.95 7.95 0.09
C ALA A 46 4.52 9.40 0.44
N ASN A 47 3.31 9.57 0.98
CA ASN A 47 2.82 10.86 1.46
C ASN A 47 3.58 11.37 2.70
N GLN A 48 4.09 10.48 3.54
CA GLN A 48 4.99 10.83 4.65
C GLN A 48 6.45 11.08 4.23
N GLY A 49 6.78 10.93 2.94
CA GLY A 49 8.16 11.06 2.46
C GLY A 49 9.05 9.84 2.75
N GLN A 50 8.48 8.76 3.31
CA GLN A 50 9.18 7.50 3.57
C GLN A 50 9.32 6.67 2.28
N ARG A 51 10.07 7.21 1.31
CA ARG A 51 10.16 6.67 -0.06
C ARG A 51 10.61 5.20 -0.10
N SER A 52 11.62 4.83 0.68
CA SER A 52 12.17 3.46 0.66
C SER A 52 11.14 2.43 1.12
N GLU A 53 10.45 2.69 2.23
CA GLU A 53 9.41 1.79 2.75
C GLU A 53 8.20 1.77 1.81
N ALA A 54 7.82 2.91 1.24
CA ALA A 54 6.76 2.98 0.24
C ALA A 54 7.04 2.11 -0.98
N LEU A 55 8.28 2.12 -1.48
CA LEU A 55 8.69 1.27 -2.60
C LEU A 55 8.58 -0.21 -2.26
N HIS A 56 9.08 -0.62 -1.09
CA HIS A 56 9.02 -2.00 -0.65
C HIS A 56 7.56 -2.50 -0.58
N ARG A 57 6.66 -1.70 0.02
CA ARG A 57 5.24 -2.06 0.14
C ARG A 57 4.53 -2.10 -1.23
N ALA A 58 4.87 -1.18 -2.14
CA ALA A 58 4.29 -1.18 -3.48
C ALA A 58 4.79 -2.36 -4.33
N GLU A 59 6.07 -2.71 -4.23
CA GLU A 59 6.65 -3.87 -4.92
C GLU A 59 6.03 -5.18 -4.43
N TYR A 60 5.85 -5.31 -3.11
CA TYR A 60 5.16 -6.44 -2.51
C TYR A 60 3.72 -6.59 -3.01
N ALA A 61 2.95 -5.49 -3.02
CA ALA A 61 1.60 -5.48 -3.57
C ALA A 61 1.57 -5.87 -5.06
N ALA A 62 2.47 -5.30 -5.87
CA ALA A 62 2.56 -5.60 -7.30
C ALA A 62 2.84 -7.09 -7.56
N GLN A 63 3.74 -7.69 -6.78
CA GLN A 63 4.07 -9.11 -6.90
C GLN A 63 2.85 -9.99 -6.62
N ILE A 64 2.11 -9.72 -5.54
CA ILE A 64 0.91 -10.51 -5.22
C ILE A 64 -0.16 -10.31 -6.28
N PHE A 65 -0.46 -9.07 -6.68
CA PHE A 65 -1.44 -8.79 -7.73
C PHE A 65 -1.10 -9.50 -9.05
N ALA A 66 0.20 -9.62 -9.39
CA ALA A 66 0.64 -10.38 -10.54
C ALA A 66 0.42 -11.90 -10.35
N GLN A 67 0.72 -12.45 -9.18
CA GLN A 67 0.55 -13.88 -8.87
C GLN A 67 -0.91 -14.34 -8.97
N ILE A 68 -1.85 -13.49 -8.57
CA ILE A 68 -3.29 -13.79 -8.57
C ILE A 68 -4.01 -13.38 -9.87
N GLY A 69 -3.27 -12.90 -10.88
CA GLY A 69 -3.83 -12.54 -12.19
C GLY A 69 -4.51 -11.18 -12.27
N HIS A 70 -4.36 -10.34 -11.25
CA HIS A 70 -4.94 -9.00 -11.17
C HIS A 70 -4.03 -7.94 -11.84
N ALA A 71 -3.90 -8.03 -13.17
CA ALA A 71 -3.01 -7.19 -13.96
C ALA A 71 -3.25 -5.67 -13.79
N GLN A 72 -4.51 -5.25 -13.64
CA GLN A 72 -4.86 -3.83 -13.45
C GLN A 72 -4.28 -3.28 -12.14
N TYR A 73 -4.38 -4.04 -11.05
CA TYR A 73 -3.83 -3.65 -9.75
C TYR A 73 -2.31 -3.71 -9.73
N ALA A 74 -1.71 -4.72 -10.39
CA ALA A 74 -0.27 -4.77 -10.59
C ALA A 74 0.25 -3.53 -11.36
N GLN A 75 -0.47 -3.10 -12.41
CA GLN A 75 -0.14 -1.88 -13.15
C GLN A 75 -0.25 -0.62 -12.28
N GLN A 76 -1.28 -0.50 -11.45
CA GLN A 76 -1.41 0.63 -10.51
C GLN A 76 -0.25 0.67 -9.51
N ALA A 77 0.14 -0.48 -8.95
CA ALA A 77 1.30 -0.58 -8.06
C ALA A 77 2.61 -0.19 -8.77
N GLN A 78 2.81 -0.61 -10.02
CA GLN A 78 3.96 -0.21 -10.84
C GLN A 78 3.97 1.29 -11.16
N GLN A 79 2.82 1.90 -11.41
CA GLN A 79 2.71 3.35 -11.60
C GLN A 79 3.08 4.10 -10.32
N LEU A 80 2.63 3.63 -9.15
CA LEU A 80 3.01 4.21 -7.87
C LEU A 80 4.53 4.11 -7.63
N ILE A 81 5.14 2.95 -7.92
CA ILE A 81 6.60 2.76 -7.85
C ILE A 81 7.32 3.79 -8.73
N ALA A 82 6.88 3.96 -9.99
CA ALA A 82 7.46 4.94 -10.90
C ALA A 82 7.32 6.37 -10.39
N GLN A 83 6.18 6.73 -9.79
CA GLN A 83 5.97 8.05 -9.18
C GLN A 83 6.89 8.29 -7.99
N ILE A 84 7.05 7.29 -7.10
CA ILE A 84 7.92 7.40 -5.93
C ILE A 84 9.39 7.55 -6.36
N ARG A 85 9.83 6.77 -7.36
CA ARG A 85 11.20 6.87 -7.93
C ARG A 85 11.43 8.17 -8.71
N GLY A 86 10.38 8.68 -9.37
CA GLY A 86 10.44 9.86 -10.23
C GLY A 86 10.39 11.21 -9.48
N LYS A 87 9.91 11.24 -8.23
CA LYS A 87 10.02 12.41 -7.36
C LYS A 87 11.48 12.59 -6.91
N LYS A 88 12.34 13.13 -7.79
CA LYS A 88 13.62 13.75 -7.37
C LYS A 88 13.32 14.99 -6.52
N GLU A 89 14.18 15.18 -5.52
CA GLU A 89 14.13 16.21 -4.46
C GLU A 89 13.95 17.64 -4.98
#